data_AF-A0A565A6U8-F1
#
_entry.id   AF-A0A565A6U8-F1
#
_cell.length_a   1.000
_cell.length_b   1.000
_cell.length_c   1.000
_cell.angle_alpha   90.00
_cell.angle_beta   90.00
_cell.angle_gamma   90.00
#
_symmetry.space_group_name_H-M   'P 1'
#
loop_
_entity.id
_entity.type
_entity.pdbx_description
1 polymer ?
#
loop_
_entity_poly.entity_id
_entity_poly.type
_entity_poly.pdbx_seq_one_letter_code
_entity_poly.pdbx_strand_id
1 'polypeptide(L)'
;MCYFDKTLEKKSKHDSIIDIDSNRLLAQYEFKKQLNCSSLSESVPGHKNDLDAYKKKYKYRYGKKKGLANLDCYYERKIFDKIEQVHDLAKKFVDDKKSYKKEIYRKYGYLFITFALIPLLGLVIRIVFSKYNPLSEKLCFSECRSKHDGSNNLDDTPQKAQETHLGKNLILTSINQDTCNIIVAVNSVITYLLIILFLFVVIYILIKVIKYEKLKLCKSKMSVKEHYRFCKNLFI
;
A
#
# COMPACT_ATOMS: atom_id res chain seq x y z
N MET A 1 -28.29 5.31 -61.65
CA MET A 1 -27.20 5.21 -60.64
C MET A 1 -27.67 4.83 -59.22
N CYS A 2 -28.93 4.41 -58.99
CA CYS A 2 -29.47 4.19 -57.62
C CYS A 2 -29.58 2.72 -57.14
N TYR A 3 -29.22 1.73 -57.97
CA TYR A 3 -29.38 0.32 -57.60
C TYR A 3 -28.19 -0.25 -56.81
N PHE A 4 -26.99 0.32 -57.00
CA PHE A 4 -25.77 -0.14 -56.34
C PHE A 4 -25.68 0.31 -54.88
N ASP A 5 -26.20 1.51 -54.59
CA ASP A 5 -26.10 2.18 -53.28
C ASP A 5 -26.91 1.45 -52.19
N LYS A 6 -28.15 1.02 -52.51
CA LYS A 6 -28.98 0.21 -51.61
C LYS A 6 -28.36 -1.15 -51.27
N THR A 7 -27.54 -1.69 -52.17
CA THR A 7 -26.90 -3.00 -52.01
C THR A 7 -25.68 -2.88 -51.08
N LEU A 8 -24.91 -1.80 -51.22
CA LEU A 8 -23.81 -1.45 -50.30
C LEU A 8 -24.32 -1.09 -48.89
N GLU A 9 -25.41 -0.34 -48.79
CA GLU A 9 -26.01 0.02 -47.50
C GLU A 9 -26.57 -1.21 -46.76
N LYS A 10 -27.19 -2.15 -47.48
CA LYS A 10 -27.63 -3.44 -46.91
C LYS A 10 -26.46 -4.30 -46.44
N LYS A 11 -25.36 -4.34 -47.20
CA LYS A 11 -24.16 -5.11 -46.84
C LYS A 11 -23.46 -4.51 -45.62
N SER A 12 -23.31 -3.19 -45.58
CA SER A 12 -22.78 -2.43 -44.43
C SER A 12 -23.62 -2.64 -43.16
N LYS A 13 -24.96 -2.57 -43.27
CA LYS A 13 -25.86 -2.85 -42.14
C LYS A 13 -25.75 -4.29 -41.67
N HIS A 14 -25.69 -5.26 -42.58
CA HIS A 14 -25.55 -6.68 -42.24
C HIS A 14 -24.22 -6.99 -41.54
N ASP A 15 -23.11 -6.42 -42.02
CA ASP A 15 -21.79 -6.60 -41.41
C ASP A 15 -21.72 -5.96 -40.00
N SER A 16 -22.37 -4.80 -39.80
CA SER A 16 -22.48 -4.18 -38.47
C SER A 16 -23.35 -4.98 -37.49
N ILE A 17 -24.40 -5.64 -37.97
CA ILE A 17 -25.30 -6.48 -37.15
C ILE A 17 -24.58 -7.77 -36.72
N ILE A 18 -23.82 -8.40 -37.63
CA ILE A 18 -23.01 -9.60 -37.31
C ILE A 18 -21.94 -9.28 -36.23
N ASP A 19 -21.31 -8.11 -36.32
CA ASP A 19 -20.28 -7.72 -35.36
C ASP A 19 -20.87 -7.41 -33.97
N ILE A 20 -22.06 -6.81 -33.92
CA ILE A 20 -22.82 -6.59 -32.68
C ILE A 20 -23.25 -7.93 -32.07
N ASP A 21 -23.77 -8.87 -32.85
CA ASP A 21 -24.21 -10.17 -32.34
C ASP A 21 -23.03 -11.04 -31.89
N SER A 22 -21.88 -10.97 -32.57
CA SER A 22 -20.65 -11.64 -32.14
C SER A 22 -20.14 -11.09 -30.81
N ASN A 23 -20.14 -9.77 -30.63
CA ASN A 23 -19.79 -9.12 -29.37
C ASN A 23 -20.80 -9.46 -28.26
N ARG A 24 -22.10 -9.58 -28.60
CA ARG A 24 -23.14 -9.99 -27.65
C ARG A 24 -22.98 -11.45 -27.23
N LEU A 25 -22.61 -12.34 -28.14
CA LEU A 25 -22.32 -13.75 -27.85
C LEU A 25 -21.05 -13.91 -27.00
N LEU A 26 -20.00 -13.16 -27.29
CA LEU A 26 -18.79 -13.10 -26.45
C LEU A 26 -19.12 -12.58 -25.04
N ALA A 27 -19.90 -11.52 -24.93
CA ALA A 27 -20.35 -10.99 -23.63
C ALA A 27 -21.22 -12.01 -22.87
N GLN A 28 -22.13 -12.72 -23.54
CA GLN A 28 -22.94 -13.79 -22.93
C GLN A 28 -22.09 -14.99 -22.49
N TYR A 29 -21.07 -15.37 -23.27
CA TYR A 29 -20.13 -16.41 -22.91
C TYR A 29 -19.27 -16.02 -21.70
N GLU A 30 -18.74 -14.80 -21.68
CA GLU A 30 -17.98 -14.26 -20.55
C GLU A 30 -18.85 -14.11 -19.30
N PHE A 31 -20.10 -13.69 -19.46
CA PHE A 31 -21.08 -13.58 -18.37
C PHE A 31 -21.45 -14.96 -17.83
N LYS A 32 -21.72 -15.94 -18.70
CA LYS A 32 -22.02 -17.34 -18.31
C LYS A 32 -20.82 -18.01 -17.64
N LYS A 33 -19.60 -17.71 -18.10
CA LYS A 33 -18.35 -18.15 -17.47
C LYS A 33 -18.17 -17.51 -16.09
N GLN A 34 -18.47 -16.22 -15.93
CA GLN A 34 -18.45 -15.52 -14.64
C GLN A 34 -19.53 -16.06 -13.68
N LEU A 35 -20.73 -16.34 -14.18
CA LEU A 35 -21.83 -16.92 -13.40
C LEU A 35 -21.44 -18.31 -12.89
N ASN A 36 -20.89 -19.15 -13.76
CA ASN A 36 -20.37 -20.48 -13.40
C ASN A 36 -19.21 -20.39 -12.40
N CYS A 37 -18.30 -19.42 -12.50
CA CYS A 37 -17.26 -19.23 -11.47
C CYS A 37 -17.83 -18.78 -10.13
N SER A 38 -18.86 -17.94 -10.13
CA SER A 38 -19.49 -17.44 -8.90
C SER A 38 -20.28 -18.54 -8.17
N SER A 39 -21.13 -19.28 -8.88
CA SER A 39 -21.96 -20.36 -8.31
C SER A 39 -21.12 -21.56 -7.85
N LEU A 40 -19.99 -21.82 -8.51
CA LEU A 40 -19.09 -22.91 -8.19
C LEU A 40 -18.11 -22.57 -7.05
N SER A 41 -17.80 -21.29 -6.84
CA SER A 41 -17.01 -20.83 -5.68
C SER A 41 -17.74 -20.99 -4.35
N GLU A 42 -19.06 -21.13 -4.40
CA GLU A 42 -19.94 -21.19 -3.24
C GLU A 42 -20.38 -22.62 -2.87
N SER A 43 -20.28 -23.60 -3.78
CA SER A 43 -21.03 -24.86 -3.62
C SER A 43 -20.30 -26.23 -3.72
N VAL A 44 -19.01 -26.36 -4.07
CA VAL A 44 -18.41 -27.73 -4.16
C VAL A 44 -16.95 -27.85 -3.69
N PRO A 45 -16.64 -28.68 -2.68
CA PRO A 45 -15.29 -29.16 -2.43
C PRO A 45 -14.91 -30.17 -3.51
N GLY A 46 -14.07 -29.78 -4.47
CA GLY A 46 -13.55 -30.69 -5.50
C GLY A 46 -13.48 -30.18 -6.93
N HIS A 47 -14.01 -28.99 -7.24
CA HIS A 47 -13.76 -28.38 -8.56
C HIS A 47 -12.33 -27.83 -8.60
N LYS A 48 -11.51 -28.24 -9.59
CA LYS A 48 -10.10 -27.82 -9.71
C LYS A 48 -10.04 -26.36 -10.18
N ASN A 49 -10.21 -25.44 -9.24
CA ASN A 49 -10.11 -24.01 -9.51
C ASN A 49 -8.69 -23.69 -9.99
N ASP A 50 -8.52 -22.73 -10.91
CA ASP A 50 -7.19 -22.30 -11.40
C ASP A 50 -6.24 -21.96 -10.25
N LEU A 51 -6.80 -21.46 -9.12
CA LEU A 51 -6.10 -21.25 -7.86
C LEU A 51 -5.49 -22.53 -7.25
N ASP A 52 -6.20 -23.66 -7.23
CA ASP A 52 -5.72 -24.93 -6.68
C ASP A 52 -4.64 -25.55 -7.56
N ALA A 53 -4.85 -25.51 -8.87
CA ALA A 53 -3.84 -25.89 -9.85
C ALA A 53 -2.59 -25.01 -9.71
N TYR A 54 -2.78 -23.71 -9.50
CA TYR A 54 -1.70 -22.76 -9.26
C TYR A 54 -0.98 -23.02 -7.93
N LYS A 55 -1.70 -23.32 -6.85
CA LYS A 55 -1.14 -23.63 -5.53
C LYS A 55 -0.36 -24.94 -5.52
N LYS A 56 -0.84 -26.00 -6.20
CA LYS A 56 -0.12 -27.28 -6.34
C LYS A 56 1.26 -27.09 -6.98
N LYS A 57 1.38 -26.17 -7.93
CA LYS A 57 2.66 -25.83 -8.59
C LYS A 57 3.62 -25.04 -7.70
N TYR A 58 3.22 -24.54 -6.52
CA TYR A 58 4.14 -23.81 -5.62
C TYR A 58 5.32 -24.67 -5.18
N LYS A 59 5.11 -25.93 -4.78
CA LYS A 59 6.19 -26.81 -4.32
C LYS A 59 7.27 -26.99 -5.40
N TYR A 60 6.84 -27.19 -6.65
CA TYR A 60 7.74 -27.30 -7.80
C TYR A 60 8.47 -25.98 -8.13
N ARG A 61 7.74 -24.86 -8.16
CA ARG A 61 8.32 -23.53 -8.46
C ARG A 61 9.27 -23.04 -7.37
N TYR A 62 8.99 -23.38 -6.11
CA TYR A 62 9.82 -23.03 -4.96
C TYR A 62 11.18 -23.74 -5.02
N GLY A 63 11.20 -25.05 -5.28
CA GLY A 63 12.45 -25.82 -5.38
C GLY A 63 13.34 -25.43 -6.57
N LYS A 64 12.77 -24.87 -7.65
CA LYS A 64 13.53 -24.47 -8.86
C LYS A 64 14.10 -23.06 -8.80
N LYS A 65 13.57 -22.17 -7.95
CA LYS A 65 13.96 -20.76 -7.89
C LYS A 65 15.07 -20.53 -6.85
N LYS A 66 16.03 -19.64 -7.16
CA LYS A 66 17.10 -19.22 -6.25
C LYS A 66 17.01 -17.72 -5.94
N GLY A 67 17.55 -17.31 -4.79
CA GLY A 67 17.65 -15.90 -4.38
C GLY A 67 16.30 -15.18 -4.26
N LEU A 68 16.21 -13.97 -4.82
CA LEU A 68 15.02 -13.10 -4.77
C LEU A 68 13.75 -13.74 -5.35
N ALA A 69 13.89 -14.58 -6.38
CA ALA A 69 12.76 -15.26 -6.99
C ALA A 69 12.12 -16.26 -6.01
N ASN A 70 12.92 -16.85 -5.11
CA ASN A 70 12.42 -17.72 -4.05
C ASN A 70 11.66 -16.91 -2.99
N LEU A 71 12.19 -15.74 -2.59
CA LEU A 71 11.51 -14.83 -1.66
C LEU A 71 10.18 -14.34 -2.22
N ASP A 72 10.10 -13.92 -3.49
CA ASP A 72 8.83 -13.55 -4.12
C ASP A 72 7.84 -14.72 -4.14
N CYS A 73 8.30 -15.94 -4.43
CA CYS A 73 7.47 -17.15 -4.39
C CYS A 73 6.93 -17.43 -2.98
N TYR A 74 7.78 -17.26 -1.96
CA TYR A 74 7.44 -17.44 -0.55
C TYR A 74 6.40 -16.41 -0.08
N TYR A 75 6.66 -15.12 -0.33
CA TYR A 75 5.75 -14.04 0.08
C TYR A 75 4.43 -14.11 -0.66
N GLU A 76 4.42 -14.47 -1.94
CA GLU A 76 3.19 -14.68 -2.68
C GLU A 76 2.32 -15.77 -2.04
N ARG A 77 2.90 -16.93 -1.70
CA ARG A 77 2.18 -18.01 -1.00
C ARG A 77 1.64 -17.51 0.34
N LYS A 78 2.47 -16.82 1.11
CA LYS A 78 2.10 -16.27 2.43
C LYS A 78 0.94 -15.27 2.33
N ILE A 79 0.95 -14.38 1.35
CA ILE A 79 -0.15 -13.43 1.09
C ILE A 79 -1.42 -14.19 0.70
N PHE A 80 -1.33 -15.19 -0.17
CA PHE A 80 -2.49 -15.98 -0.60
C PHE A 80 -3.14 -16.72 0.57
N ASP A 81 -2.32 -17.33 1.43
CA ASP A 81 -2.81 -18.02 2.64
C ASP A 81 -3.50 -17.02 3.60
N LYS A 82 -2.99 -15.79 3.71
CA LYS A 82 -3.63 -14.73 4.52
C LYS A 82 -4.95 -14.25 3.92
N ILE A 83 -5.04 -14.12 2.60
CA ILE A 83 -6.29 -13.74 1.92
C ILE A 83 -7.34 -14.83 2.11
N GLU A 84 -6.96 -16.11 2.02
CA GLU A 84 -7.88 -17.24 2.26
C GLU A 84 -8.41 -17.23 3.70
N GLN A 85 -7.54 -17.00 4.70
CA GLN A 85 -7.98 -16.83 6.09
C GLN A 85 -8.99 -15.69 6.26
N VAL A 86 -8.83 -14.59 5.52
CA VAL A 86 -9.78 -13.46 5.52
C VAL A 86 -11.12 -13.86 4.89
N HIS A 87 -11.10 -14.56 3.77
CA HIS A 87 -12.33 -15.10 3.14
C HIS A 87 -13.05 -16.11 4.04
N ASP A 88 -12.32 -17.00 4.71
CA ASP A 88 -12.90 -17.97 5.65
C ASP A 88 -13.51 -17.28 6.88
N LEU A 89 -12.87 -16.21 7.38
CA LEU A 89 -13.47 -15.36 8.40
C LEU A 89 -14.74 -14.69 7.88
N ALA A 90 -14.74 -14.16 6.65
CA ALA A 90 -15.92 -13.52 6.07
C ALA A 90 -17.11 -14.49 6.00
N LYS A 91 -16.87 -15.74 5.61
CA LYS A 91 -17.89 -16.80 5.57
C LYS A 91 -18.46 -17.16 6.95
N LYS A 92 -17.69 -17.04 8.02
CA LYS A 92 -18.16 -17.31 9.40
C LYS A 92 -19.06 -16.20 9.95
N PHE A 93 -18.98 -15.01 9.38
CA PHE A 93 -19.64 -13.80 9.87
C PHE A 93 -20.54 -13.16 8.79
N VAL A 94 -21.19 -13.98 7.96
CA VAL A 94 -22.07 -13.51 6.86
C VAL A 94 -23.15 -12.55 7.37
N ASP A 95 -23.74 -12.87 8.53
CA ASP A 95 -24.84 -12.09 9.12
C ASP A 95 -24.37 -10.93 10.01
N ASP A 96 -23.13 -10.96 10.51
CA ASP A 96 -22.56 -9.96 11.41
C ASP A 96 -21.31 -9.28 10.83
N LYS A 97 -21.57 -8.40 9.86
CA LYS A 97 -20.54 -7.57 9.19
C LYS A 97 -19.74 -6.71 10.17
N LYS A 98 -20.31 -6.32 11.31
CA LYS A 98 -19.65 -5.46 12.31
C LYS A 98 -18.58 -6.26 13.05
N SER A 99 -18.91 -7.46 13.50
CA SER A 99 -17.96 -8.36 14.17
C SER A 99 -16.85 -8.81 13.23
N TYR A 100 -17.17 -9.10 11.96
CA TYR A 100 -16.17 -9.42 10.93
C TYR A 100 -15.11 -8.31 10.78
N LYS A 101 -15.53 -7.06 10.59
CA LYS A 101 -14.62 -5.92 10.42
C LYS A 101 -13.72 -5.73 11.65
N LYS A 102 -14.30 -5.86 12.85
CA LYS A 102 -13.56 -5.78 14.12
C LYS A 102 -12.48 -6.86 14.20
N GLU A 103 -12.79 -8.09 13.79
CA GLU A 103 -11.86 -9.22 13.85
C GLU A 103 -10.69 -9.05 12.87
N ILE A 104 -10.97 -8.60 11.64
CA ILE A 104 -9.94 -8.27 10.66
C ILE A 104 -9.04 -7.14 11.14
N TYR A 105 -9.64 -6.06 11.65
CA TYR A 105 -8.89 -4.92 12.13
C TYR A 105 -7.99 -5.31 13.31
N ARG A 106 -8.49 -6.16 14.22
CA ARG A 106 -7.70 -6.68 15.35
C ARG A 106 -6.50 -7.50 14.90
N LYS A 107 -6.63 -8.32 13.85
CA LYS A 107 -5.57 -9.24 13.41
C LYS A 107 -4.58 -8.63 12.42
N TYR A 108 -5.08 -7.83 11.48
CA TYR A 108 -4.30 -7.29 10.37
C TYR A 108 -4.20 -5.76 10.40
N GLY A 109 -5.27 -5.09 10.84
CA GLY A 109 -5.31 -3.62 10.94
C GLY A 109 -4.26 -3.10 11.93
N TYR A 110 -4.21 -3.62 13.15
CA TYR A 110 -3.25 -3.18 14.16
C TYR A 110 -1.79 -3.33 13.68
N LEU A 111 -1.45 -4.48 13.08
CA LEU A 111 -0.10 -4.71 12.53
C LEU A 111 0.25 -3.72 11.41
N PHE A 112 -0.71 -3.42 10.55
CA PHE A 112 -0.50 -2.47 9.46
C PHE A 112 -0.35 -1.03 9.97
N ILE A 113 -1.13 -0.66 11.00
CA ILE A 113 -1.05 0.65 11.66
C ILE A 113 0.29 0.82 12.35
N THR A 114 0.75 -0.17 13.13
CA THR A 114 2.06 -0.09 13.78
C THR A 114 3.19 0.00 12.75
N PHE A 115 3.10 -0.72 11.63
CA PHE A 115 4.06 -0.60 10.53
C PHE A 115 4.05 0.79 9.89
N ALA A 116 2.88 1.41 9.72
CA ALA A 116 2.73 2.77 9.18
C ALA A 116 3.22 3.87 10.16
N LEU A 117 3.23 3.61 11.47
CA LEU A 117 3.73 4.55 12.47
C LEU A 117 5.24 4.73 12.44
N ILE A 118 6.00 3.71 12.00
CA ILE A 118 7.47 3.76 11.92
C ILE A 118 7.96 4.94 11.07
N PRO A 119 7.55 5.09 9.79
CA PRO A 119 7.96 6.24 8.97
C PRO A 119 7.41 7.58 9.51
N LEU A 120 6.26 7.58 10.19
CA LEU A 120 5.70 8.78 10.82
C LEU A 120 6.59 9.31 11.95
N LEU A 121 7.15 8.43 12.79
CA LEU A 121 8.08 8.83 13.85
C LEU A 121 9.33 9.53 13.29
N GLY A 122 9.85 9.05 12.15
CA GLY A 122 10.97 9.68 11.46
C GLY A 122 10.66 11.11 10.99
N LEU A 123 9.42 11.35 10.54
CA LEU A 123 8.94 12.68 10.15
C LEU A 123 8.80 13.62 11.35
N VAL A 124 8.38 13.12 12.52
CA VAL A 124 8.27 13.94 13.74
C VAL A 124 9.61 14.54 14.12
N ILE A 125 10.70 13.78 14.08
CA ILE A 125 12.06 14.28 14.36
C ILE A 125 12.38 15.46 13.43
N ARG A 126 12.08 15.34 12.14
CA ARG A 126 12.32 16.41 11.17
C ARG A 126 11.51 17.68 11.48
N ILE A 127 10.26 17.52 11.90
CA ILE A 127 9.38 18.65 12.25
C ILE A 127 9.92 19.36 13.50
N VAL A 128 10.33 18.60 14.52
CA VAL A 128 10.85 19.13 15.79
C VAL A 128 12.10 19.98 15.57
N PHE A 129 13.04 19.50 14.74
CA PHE A 129 14.28 20.22 14.43
C PHE A 129 14.17 21.16 13.22
N SER A 130 12.96 21.40 12.70
CA SER A 130 12.79 22.34 11.60
C SER A 130 12.91 23.77 12.09
N LYS A 131 13.52 24.65 11.25
CA LYS A 131 13.64 26.09 11.51
C LYS A 131 12.29 26.81 11.74
N TYR A 132 11.18 26.18 11.35
CA TYR A 132 9.83 26.73 11.50
C TYR A 132 9.15 26.33 12.81
N ASN A 133 9.80 25.50 13.63
CA ASN A 133 9.24 25.09 14.91
C ASN A 133 9.59 26.14 15.98
N PRO A 134 8.61 26.76 16.68
CA PRO A 134 8.89 27.72 17.75
C PRO A 134 9.70 27.12 18.92
N LEU A 135 9.71 25.78 19.07
CA LEU A 135 10.60 25.13 20.04
C LEU A 135 12.07 25.20 19.62
N SER A 136 12.36 25.22 18.32
CA SER A 136 13.73 25.37 17.80
C SER A 136 14.30 26.77 18.06
N GLU A 137 13.44 27.78 18.15
CA GLU A 137 13.84 29.17 18.44
C GLU A 137 14.36 29.35 19.87
N LYS A 138 13.84 28.57 20.83
CA LYS A 138 14.28 28.58 22.24
C LYS A 138 15.46 27.65 22.52
N LEU A 139 15.90 26.89 21.51
CA LEU A 139 16.91 25.85 21.64
C LEU A 139 18.26 26.36 21.13
N CYS A 140 19.29 26.31 21.97
CA CYS A 140 20.66 26.65 21.61
C CYS A 140 21.58 25.44 21.78
N PHE A 141 22.53 25.25 20.88
CA PHE A 141 23.50 24.14 20.96
C PHE A 141 24.57 24.37 22.03
N SER A 142 25.26 23.31 22.45
CA SER A 142 26.24 23.34 23.55
C SER A 142 27.35 24.38 23.39
N GLU A 143 27.66 24.76 22.15
CA GLU A 143 28.72 25.73 21.80
C GLU A 143 28.22 27.17 21.72
N CYS A 144 26.92 27.42 21.96
CA CYS A 144 26.35 28.76 21.89
C CYS A 144 26.87 29.63 23.05
N ARG A 145 27.62 30.67 22.70
CA ARG A 145 28.12 31.69 23.64
C ARG A 145 27.48 33.06 23.45
N SER A 146 26.48 33.18 22.58
CA SER A 146 25.80 34.44 22.32
C SER A 146 25.03 34.90 23.55
N LYS A 147 25.09 36.20 23.85
CA LYS A 147 24.29 36.79 24.93
C LYS A 147 22.81 36.98 24.57
N HIS A 148 22.42 36.80 23.30
CA HIS A 148 21.03 36.96 22.81
C HIS A 148 20.37 38.29 23.22
N ASP A 149 21.13 39.38 23.31
CA ASP A 149 20.67 40.72 23.70
C ASP A 149 20.52 41.68 22.51
N GLY A 150 20.56 41.15 21.28
CA GLY A 150 20.58 41.93 20.04
C GLY A 150 21.96 42.49 19.67
N SER A 151 22.97 42.24 20.51
CA SER A 151 24.37 42.53 20.21
C SER A 151 25.14 41.25 19.86
N ASN A 152 26.25 41.39 19.13
CA ASN A 152 27.13 40.26 18.79
C ASN A 152 28.13 39.91 19.92
N ASN A 153 27.79 40.24 21.16
CA ASN A 153 28.66 39.99 22.30
C ASN A 153 28.61 38.52 22.72
N LEU A 154 29.78 37.98 23.07
CA LEU A 154 29.97 36.59 23.47
C LEU A 154 30.29 36.51 24.97
N ASP A 155 29.90 35.41 25.60
CA ASP A 155 30.31 35.08 26.96
C ASP A 155 31.71 34.46 27.00
N ASP A 156 32.54 34.98 27.90
CA ASP A 156 33.97 34.62 28.01
C ASP A 156 34.16 33.14 28.43
N THR A 157 33.20 32.58 29.17
CA THR A 157 33.25 31.20 29.67
C THR A 157 31.93 30.44 29.38
N PRO A 158 31.98 29.11 29.22
CA PRO A 158 30.77 28.29 29.05
C PRO A 158 29.79 28.39 30.24
N GLN A 159 30.32 28.61 31.44
CA GLN A 159 29.51 28.76 32.67
C GLN A 159 28.67 30.03 32.62
N LYS A 160 29.26 31.16 32.24
CA LYS A 160 28.53 32.42 32.01
C LYS A 160 27.48 32.25 30.92
N ALA A 161 27.82 31.55 29.82
CA ALA A 161 26.86 31.27 28.76
C ALA A 161 25.64 30.49 29.29
N GLN A 162 25.85 29.47 30.11
CA GLN A 162 24.76 28.70 30.70
C GLN A 162 23.87 29.55 31.62
N GLU A 163 24.45 30.41 32.45
CA GLU A 163 23.72 31.35 33.30
C GLU A 163 22.90 32.36 32.47
N THR A 164 23.49 32.92 31.41
CA THR A 164 22.81 33.82 30.48
C THR A 164 21.60 33.15 29.81
N HIS A 165 21.77 31.91 29.32
CA HIS A 165 20.67 31.16 28.70
C HIS A 165 19.56 30.83 29.71
N LEU A 166 19.92 30.42 30.93
CA LEU A 166 18.98 30.16 32.00
C LEU A 166 18.17 31.42 32.37
N GLY A 167 18.84 32.57 32.50
CA GLY A 167 18.20 33.85 32.78
C GLY A 167 17.25 34.34 31.67
N LYS A 168 17.43 33.86 30.43
CA LYS A 168 16.58 34.17 29.27
C LYS A 168 15.55 33.10 28.92
N ASN A 169 15.40 32.06 29.76
CA ASN A 169 14.54 30.90 29.49
C ASN A 169 14.88 30.16 28.17
N LEU A 170 16.15 30.16 27.78
CA LEU A 170 16.67 29.40 26.64
C LEU A 170 17.25 28.07 27.11
N ILE A 171 17.06 27.02 26.32
CA ILE A 171 17.56 25.68 26.65
C ILE A 171 18.86 25.45 25.90
N LEU A 172 19.95 25.23 26.65
CA LEU A 172 21.24 24.83 26.09
C LEU A 172 21.31 23.30 26.02
N THR A 173 21.40 22.75 24.80
CA THR A 173 21.52 21.30 24.61
C THR A 173 22.94 20.84 24.87
N SER A 174 23.12 19.56 25.20
CA SER A 174 24.46 18.93 25.30
C SER A 174 25.09 18.56 23.95
N ILE A 175 24.36 18.76 22.85
CA ILE A 175 24.74 18.35 21.49
C ILE A 175 25.24 19.59 20.72
N ASN A 176 26.29 19.41 19.93
CA ASN A 176 26.77 20.44 18.99
C ASN A 176 25.85 20.53 17.75
N GLN A 177 25.80 21.71 17.14
CA GLN A 177 25.09 22.02 15.90
C GLN A 177 25.48 21.08 14.76
N ASP A 178 26.77 20.83 14.54
CA ASP A 178 27.24 19.96 13.44
C ASP A 178 26.77 18.51 13.63
N THR A 179 26.89 17.99 14.86
CA THR A 179 26.39 16.66 15.21
C THR A 179 24.88 16.56 15.02
N CYS A 180 24.13 17.58 15.44
CA CYS A 180 22.68 17.63 15.24
C CYS A 180 22.32 17.65 13.74
N ASN A 181 23.03 18.43 12.93
CA ASN A 181 22.80 18.49 11.48
C ASN A 181 23.02 17.12 10.82
N ILE A 182 24.08 16.40 11.21
CA ILE A 182 24.36 15.03 10.73
C ILE A 182 23.22 14.09 11.14
N ILE A 183 22.79 14.12 12.41
CA ILE A 183 21.70 13.26 12.91
C ILE A 183 20.42 13.51 12.13
N VAL A 184 20.03 14.77 11.94
CA VAL A 184 18.81 15.14 11.21
C VAL A 184 18.92 14.71 9.74
N ALA A 185 20.07 14.91 9.10
CA ALA A 185 20.29 14.50 7.71
C ALA A 185 20.17 12.98 7.53
N VAL A 186 20.88 12.19 8.36
CA VAL A 186 20.82 10.73 8.32
C VAL A 186 19.41 10.22 8.60
N ASN A 187 18.75 10.75 9.62
CA ASN A 187 17.37 10.38 9.95
C ASN A 187 16.40 10.73 8.81
N SER A 188 16.59 11.87 8.15
CA SER A 188 15.79 12.27 6.98
C SER A 188 15.92 11.26 5.84
N VAL A 189 17.15 10.86 5.49
CA VAL A 189 17.41 9.85 4.45
C VAL A 189 16.77 8.51 4.81
N ILE A 190 16.98 8.03 6.04
CA ILE A 190 16.38 6.77 6.54
C ILE A 190 14.85 6.83 6.48
N THR A 191 14.26 7.95 6.90
CA THR A 191 12.80 8.15 6.89
C THR A 191 12.25 8.03 5.47
N TYR A 192 12.87 8.68 4.49
CA TYR A 192 12.44 8.56 3.08
C TYR A 192 12.59 7.14 2.55
N LEU A 193 13.67 6.43 2.88
CA LEU A 193 13.86 5.03 2.50
C LEU A 193 12.76 4.14 3.10
N LEU A 194 12.38 4.36 4.35
CA LEU A 194 11.31 3.63 5.02
C LEU A 194 9.94 3.92 4.40
N ILE A 195 9.65 5.17 4.03
CA ILE A 195 8.42 5.54 3.32
C ILE A 195 8.35 4.82 1.97
N ILE A 196 9.44 4.85 1.20
CA ILE A 196 9.51 4.18 -0.10
C ILE A 196 9.31 2.66 0.06
N LEU A 197 9.98 2.05 1.04
CA LEU A 197 9.82 0.61 1.34
C LEU A 197 8.37 0.27 1.75
N PHE A 198 7.76 1.08 2.60
CA PHE A 198 6.37 0.93 3.01
C PHE A 198 5.44 0.96 1.78
N LEU A 199 5.59 1.93 0.89
CA LEU A 199 4.81 2.04 -0.34
C LEU A 199 5.00 0.81 -1.24
N PHE A 200 6.24 0.34 -1.41
CA PHE A 200 6.51 -0.89 -2.17
C PHE A 200 5.80 -2.11 -1.58
N VAL A 201 5.81 -2.27 -0.25
CA VAL A 201 5.10 -3.36 0.43
C VAL A 201 3.59 -3.26 0.18
N VAL A 202 3.00 -2.07 0.31
CA VAL A 202 1.57 -1.85 0.06
C VAL A 202 1.21 -2.18 -1.39
N ILE A 203 1.96 -1.65 -2.36
CA ILE A 203 1.75 -1.91 -3.79
C ILE A 203 1.89 -3.41 -4.08
N TYR A 204 2.90 -4.07 -3.51
CA TYR A 204 3.11 -5.51 -3.67
C TYR A 204 1.92 -6.32 -3.15
N ILE A 205 1.41 -6.01 -1.96
CA ILE A 205 0.22 -6.66 -1.39
C ILE A 205 -0.98 -6.47 -2.33
N LEU A 206 -1.23 -5.24 -2.81
CA LEU A 206 -2.33 -4.97 -3.74
C LEU A 206 -2.23 -5.78 -5.03
N ILE A 207 -1.04 -5.83 -5.65
CA ILE A 207 -0.78 -6.63 -6.86
C ILE A 207 -1.08 -8.11 -6.60
N LYS A 208 -0.64 -8.66 -5.46
CA LYS A 208 -0.88 -10.07 -5.13
C LYS A 208 -2.34 -10.35 -4.78
N VAL A 209 -3.05 -9.44 -4.11
CA VAL A 209 -4.51 -9.56 -3.87
C VAL A 209 -5.26 -9.63 -5.19
N ILE A 210 -4.92 -8.75 -6.14
CA ILE A 210 -5.49 -8.75 -7.49
C ILE A 210 -5.24 -10.09 -8.19
N LYS A 211 -4.00 -10.60 -8.11
CA LYS A 211 -3.63 -11.88 -8.72
C LYS A 211 -4.41 -13.04 -8.09
N TYR A 212 -4.60 -13.04 -6.77
CA TYR A 212 -5.38 -14.05 -6.05
C TYR A 212 -6.83 -14.08 -6.54
N GLU A 213 -7.50 -12.92 -6.58
CA GLU A 213 -8.89 -12.82 -7.02
C GLU A 213 -9.05 -13.27 -8.49
N LYS A 214 -8.10 -12.92 -9.37
CA LYS A 214 -8.09 -13.41 -10.76
C LYS A 214 -8.03 -14.93 -10.85
N LEU A 215 -7.17 -15.56 -10.04
CA LEU A 215 -7.02 -17.02 -9.99
C LEU A 215 -8.22 -17.71 -9.33
N LYS A 216 -8.90 -17.04 -8.40
CA LYS A 216 -10.11 -17.54 -7.74
C LYS A 216 -11.34 -17.48 -8.64
N LEU A 217 -11.47 -16.42 -9.44
CA LEU A 217 -12.62 -16.16 -10.34
C LEU A 217 -12.43 -16.71 -11.76
N CYS A 218 -11.35 -17.45 -12.03
CA CYS A 218 -10.89 -17.88 -13.37
C CYS A 218 -11.00 -16.77 -14.44
N LYS A 219 -10.76 -15.51 -14.05
CA LYS A 219 -10.96 -14.32 -14.88
C LYS A 219 -9.60 -13.78 -15.35
N SER A 220 -9.42 -13.75 -16.66
CA SER A 220 -8.16 -13.37 -17.34
C SER A 220 -7.84 -11.87 -17.24
N LYS A 221 -8.85 -11.00 -17.17
CA LYS A 221 -8.69 -9.54 -17.18
C LYS A 221 -9.79 -8.88 -16.33
N MET A 222 -9.39 -8.02 -15.39
CA MET A 222 -10.29 -7.08 -14.71
C MET A 222 -9.86 -5.67 -15.09
N SER A 223 -10.83 -4.80 -15.39
CA SER A 223 -10.55 -3.41 -15.72
C SER A 223 -10.20 -2.59 -14.46
N VAL A 224 -9.47 -1.49 -14.63
CA VAL A 224 -9.11 -0.57 -13.53
C VAL A 224 -10.36 -0.03 -12.80
N LYS A 225 -11.51 0.07 -13.49
CA LYS A 225 -12.80 0.45 -12.87
C LYS A 225 -13.36 -0.62 -11.94
N GLU A 226 -13.23 -1.90 -12.30
CA GLU A 226 -13.60 -3.01 -11.41
C GLU A 226 -12.64 -3.06 -10.19
N HIS A 227 -11.37 -2.70 -10.37
CA HIS A 227 -10.40 -2.59 -9.28
C HIS A 227 -10.78 -1.53 -8.23
N TYR A 228 -11.17 -0.33 -8.67
CA TYR A 228 -11.60 0.73 -7.75
C TYR A 228 -12.86 0.33 -6.96
N ARG A 229 -13.85 -0.32 -7.60
CA ARG A 229 -15.03 -0.85 -6.91
C ARG A 229 -14.72 -1.95 -5.90
N PHE A 230 -13.78 -2.84 -6.23
CA PHE A 230 -13.38 -3.91 -5.31
C PHE A 230 -12.71 -3.35 -4.05
N CYS A 231 -11.74 -2.44 -4.21
CA CYS A 231 -11.14 -1.76 -3.06
C CYS A 231 -12.20 -0.97 -2.27
N LYS A 232 -13.13 -0.29 -2.94
CA LYS A 232 -14.23 0.41 -2.28
C LYS A 232 -15.09 -0.53 -1.41
N ASN A 233 -15.41 -1.73 -1.89
CA ASN A 233 -16.26 -2.69 -1.17
C ASN A 233 -15.54 -3.44 -0.04
N LEU A 234 -14.21 -3.48 -0.05
CA LEU A 234 -13.40 -4.09 1.01
C LEU A 234 -13.18 -3.15 2.21
N PHE A 235 -13.23 -1.83 1.98
CA PHE A 235 -12.95 -0.81 2.99
C PHE A 235 -14.19 -0.02 3.46
N ILE A 236 -15.36 -0.20 2.83
CA ILE A 236 -16.67 0.33 3.25
C ILE A 236 -17.54 -0.77 3.84
#